data_AF-A0A2I2KIS4-F1
#
_entry.id   AF-A0A2I2KIS4-F1
#
_cell.length_a   1.000
_cell.length_b   1.000
_cell.length_c   1.000
_cell.angle_alpha   90.00
_cell.angle_beta   90.00
_cell.angle_gamma   90.00
#
_symmetry.space_group_name_H-M   'P 1'
#
loop_
_entity.id
_entity.type
_entity.pdbx_description
1 polymer ?
#
loop_
_entity_poly.entity_id
_entity_poly.type
_entity_poly.pdbx_seq_one_letter_code
_entity_poly.pdbx_strand_id
1 'polypeptide(L)'
;MPDSHLDLFTGRAEGADQSFVFPVGACLLASPNTTRPVRCTDPHQAVAVGNAHLPDTPGGEPPSHEDFLRLVEARCRELARAYIGPSFQESRTFHLNSLLIDPASWRAGSHTVTCMVEYYTASGQPRSVSGDQLRRDPGIPA
;
A
#
# COMPACT_ATOMS: atom_id res chain seq x y z
N MET A 1 -0.50 -26.47 30.21
CA MET A 1 -1.12 -25.31 29.55
C MET A 1 -0.44 -24.09 30.13
N PRO A 2 0.37 -23.30 29.41
CA PRO A 2 0.86 -22.04 29.95
C PRO A 2 -0.07 -20.89 29.55
N ASP A 3 -0.24 -20.00 30.52
CA ASP A 3 -1.12 -18.85 30.57
C ASP A 3 -0.93 -17.83 29.45
N SER A 4 -2.05 -17.40 28.86
CA SER A 4 -2.13 -16.27 27.96
C SER A 4 -1.96 -14.97 28.75
N HIS A 5 -0.74 -14.46 28.82
CA HIS A 5 -0.49 -13.07 29.21
C HIS A 5 -1.06 -12.15 28.13
N LEU A 6 -2.23 -11.56 28.40
CA LEU A 6 -2.69 -10.39 27.68
C LEU A 6 -1.85 -9.21 28.18
N ASP A 7 -0.79 -8.88 27.45
CA ASP A 7 -0.04 -7.65 27.67
C ASP A 7 -0.95 -6.46 27.34
N LEU A 8 -1.62 -5.95 28.36
CA LEU A 8 -2.36 -4.70 28.32
C LEU A 8 -1.34 -3.57 28.09
N PHE A 9 -1.28 -3.05 26.86
CA PHE A 9 -0.56 -1.82 26.57
C PHE A 9 -1.12 -0.70 27.46
N THR A 10 -0.36 -0.29 28.47
CA THR A 10 -0.66 0.86 29.33
C THR A 10 0.17 2.05 28.84
N GLY A 11 -0.40 2.80 27.91
CA GLY A 11 0.21 4.00 27.31
C GLY A 11 -0.79 4.73 26.41
N ARG A 12 -0.59 6.03 26.18
CA ARG A 12 -1.38 6.77 25.18
C ARG A 12 -1.06 6.19 23.81
N ALA A 13 -2.09 5.79 23.06
CA ALA A 13 -1.95 5.43 21.64
C ALA A 13 -1.86 6.67 20.73
N GLU A 14 -1.90 7.88 21.31
CA GLU A 14 -1.67 9.13 20.60
C GLU A 14 -0.21 9.21 20.13
N GLY A 15 0.01 9.27 18.81
CA GLY A 15 1.34 9.39 18.20
C GLY A 15 1.95 8.10 17.65
N ALA A 16 1.29 6.94 17.77
CA ALA A 16 1.66 5.75 17.01
C ALA A 16 1.08 5.85 15.60
N ASP A 17 1.88 5.52 14.58
CA ASP A 17 1.42 5.45 13.18
C ASP A 17 0.46 4.26 13.02
N GLN A 18 -0.82 4.52 13.29
CA GLN A 18 -1.92 3.55 13.18
C GLN A 18 -2.41 3.41 11.74
N SER A 19 -1.60 3.83 10.75
CA SER A 19 -1.88 3.58 9.35
C SER A 19 -2.03 2.08 9.12
N PHE A 20 -3.01 1.73 8.28
CA PHE A 20 -3.18 0.39 7.80
C PHE A 20 -2.10 0.10 6.74
N VAL A 21 -0.90 -0.22 7.21
CA VAL A 21 0.29 -0.44 6.41
C VAL A 21 0.45 -1.92 6.12
N PHE A 22 0.61 -2.28 4.84
CA PHE A 22 0.93 -3.65 4.46
C PHE A 22 2.42 -3.83 4.20
N PRO A 23 2.99 -5.00 4.53
CA PRO A 23 4.35 -5.33 4.16
C PRO A 23 4.57 -5.23 2.65
N VAL A 24 5.74 -4.75 2.24
CA VAL A 24 6.16 -4.77 0.84
C VAL A 24 6.17 -6.22 0.32
N GLY A 25 5.60 -6.43 -0.86
CA GLY A 25 5.37 -7.74 -1.47
C GLY A 25 4.08 -8.44 -1.03
N ALA A 26 3.28 -7.85 -0.13
CA ALA A 26 1.99 -8.42 0.25
C ALA A 26 1.02 -8.39 -0.94
N CYS A 27 0.42 -9.55 -1.25
CA CYS A 27 -0.67 -9.67 -2.20
C CYS A 27 -1.99 -9.30 -1.55
N LEU A 28 -2.75 -8.42 -2.18
CA LEU A 28 -3.93 -7.81 -1.59
C LEU A 28 -5.17 -8.14 -2.41
N LEU A 29 -6.19 -8.63 -1.72
CA LEU A 29 -7.55 -8.51 -2.21
C LEU A 29 -7.90 -7.03 -2.15
N ALA A 30 -8.12 -6.40 -3.29
CA ALA A 30 -8.43 -4.97 -3.40
C ALA A 30 -9.79 -4.81 -4.10
N SER A 31 -10.72 -4.18 -3.38
CA SER A 31 -12.08 -3.89 -3.82
C SER A 31 -12.53 -2.58 -3.18
N PRO A 32 -13.56 -1.91 -3.70
CA PRO A 32 -13.98 -0.60 -3.18
C PRO A 32 -14.21 -0.52 -1.66
N ASN A 33 -14.59 -1.65 -1.03
CA ASN A 33 -14.93 -1.71 0.39
C ASN A 33 -13.94 -2.55 1.22
N THR A 34 -12.92 -3.14 0.60
CA THR A 34 -12.03 -4.06 1.30
C THR A 34 -10.68 -4.09 0.63
N THR A 35 -9.66 -3.78 1.43
CA THR A 35 -8.26 -4.08 1.13
C THR A 35 -7.73 -4.95 2.25
N ARG A 36 -7.23 -6.16 1.94
CA ARG A 36 -6.68 -7.06 2.97
C ARG A 36 -5.62 -7.99 2.38
N PRO A 37 -4.67 -8.47 3.18
CA PRO A 37 -3.67 -9.41 2.68
C PRO A 37 -4.33 -10.77 2.41
N VAL A 38 -3.82 -11.44 1.38
CA VAL A 38 -4.10 -12.83 1.02
C VAL A 38 -2.77 -13.53 0.67
N ARG A 39 -2.77 -14.87 0.58
CA ARG A 39 -1.60 -15.55 0.03
C ARG A 39 -1.51 -15.19 -1.45
N CYS A 40 -0.30 -14.96 -1.96
CA CYS A 40 -0.13 -14.66 -3.38
C CYS A 40 -0.59 -15.80 -4.30
N THR A 41 -0.63 -17.03 -3.81
CA THR A 41 -1.23 -18.17 -4.53
C THR A 41 -2.75 -18.09 -4.64
N ASP A 42 -3.40 -17.31 -3.79
CA ASP A 42 -4.84 -17.07 -3.85
C ASP A 42 -5.14 -15.89 -4.81
N PRO A 43 -6.35 -15.82 -5.38
CA PRO A 43 -6.76 -14.72 -6.26
C PRO A 43 -6.68 -13.35 -5.57
N HIS A 44 -5.98 -12.40 -6.19
CA HIS A 44 -5.77 -11.03 -5.68
C HIS A 44 -5.75 -10.00 -6.81
N GLN A 45 -5.90 -8.71 -6.48
CA GLN A 45 -6.00 -7.61 -7.46
C GLN A 45 -4.89 -6.58 -7.31
N ALA A 46 -4.11 -6.63 -6.24
CA ALA A 46 -3.01 -5.72 -6.04
C ALA A 46 -1.82 -6.35 -5.34
N VAL A 47 -0.67 -5.71 -5.44
CA VAL A 47 0.53 -6.01 -4.65
C VAL A 47 1.07 -4.74 -4.02
N ALA A 48 1.41 -4.79 -2.74
CA ALA A 48 2.08 -3.70 -2.04
C ALA A 48 3.52 -3.59 -2.54
N VAL A 49 3.90 -2.45 -3.11
CA VAL A 49 5.24 -2.22 -3.69
C VAL A 49 6.11 -1.32 -2.82
N GLY A 50 5.55 -0.73 -1.76
CA GLY A 50 6.30 0.11 -0.84
C GLY A 50 5.41 0.77 0.20
N ASN A 51 6.04 1.33 1.23
CA ASN A 51 5.39 2.17 2.21
C ASN A 51 6.01 3.56 2.15
N ALA A 52 5.18 4.57 1.89
CA ALA A 52 5.59 5.94 1.73
C ALA A 52 5.24 6.72 3.00
N HIS A 53 6.25 7.18 3.72
CA HIS A 53 6.06 8.17 4.78
C HIS A 53 5.93 9.55 4.14
N LEU A 54 4.83 10.24 4.43
CA LEU A 54 4.52 11.57 3.93
C LEU A 54 5.04 12.61 4.92
N PRO A 55 5.64 13.73 4.45
CA PRO A 55 6.07 14.80 5.34
C PRO A 55 4.91 15.42 6.13
N ASP A 56 5.25 15.88 7.33
CA ASP A 56 4.39 16.72 8.14
C ASP A 56 3.92 17.97 7.39
N THR A 57 2.71 18.38 7.69
CA THR A 57 2.09 19.62 7.22
C THR A 57 2.07 20.67 8.33
N PRO A 58 2.08 21.97 7.98
CA PRO A 58 1.95 23.04 8.98
C PRO A 58 0.70 22.86 9.84
N GLY A 59 0.87 22.88 11.17
CA GLY A 59 -0.24 22.76 12.12
C GLY A 59 -0.78 21.33 12.30
N GLY A 60 -0.20 20.31 11.66
CA GLY A 60 -0.63 18.91 11.81
C GLY A 60 -1.95 18.58 11.12
N GLU A 61 -2.46 19.49 10.27
CA GLU A 61 -3.69 19.28 9.49
C GLU A 61 -3.40 18.51 8.20
N PRO A 62 -4.25 17.55 7.77
CA PRO A 62 -4.00 16.82 6.53
C PRO A 62 -3.90 17.77 5.34
N PRO A 63 -3.07 17.45 4.33
CA PRO A 63 -3.02 18.23 3.10
C PRO A 63 -4.38 18.21 2.39
N SER A 64 -4.56 19.13 1.44
CA SER A 64 -5.71 19.06 0.54
C SER A 64 -5.74 17.70 -0.17
N HIS A 65 -6.91 17.23 -0.58
CA HIS A 65 -7.01 15.94 -1.29
C HIS A 65 -6.13 15.91 -2.55
N GLU A 66 -6.05 17.02 -3.29
CA GLU A 66 -5.21 17.11 -4.48
C GLU A 66 -3.71 17.06 -4.14
N ASP A 67 -3.27 17.79 -3.11
CA ASP A 67 -1.87 17.79 -2.69
C ASP A 67 -1.45 16.43 -2.11
N PHE A 68 -2.35 15.76 -1.39
CA PHE A 68 -2.15 14.39 -0.92
C PHE A 68 -1.88 13.46 -2.11
N LEU A 69 -2.77 13.45 -3.10
CA LEU A 69 -2.64 12.59 -4.28
C LEU A 69 -1.33 12.86 -5.03
N ARG A 70 -0.98 14.14 -5.24
CA ARG A 70 0.25 14.53 -5.94
C ARG A 70 1.51 14.05 -5.23
N LEU A 71 1.56 14.21 -3.90
CA LEU A 71 2.68 13.80 -3.06
C LEU A 71 2.82 12.27 -3.05
N VAL A 72 1.70 11.56 -2.87
CA VAL A 72 1.67 10.10 -2.84
C VAL A 72 2.02 9.50 -4.19
N GLU A 73 1.49 10.03 -5.30
CA GLU A 73 1.80 9.54 -6.64
C GLU A 73 3.30 9.57 -6.92
N ALA A 74 3.96 10.70 -6.65
CA ALA A 74 5.39 10.85 -6.84
C ALA A 74 6.18 9.80 -6.03
N ARG A 75 5.84 9.65 -4.75
CA ARG A 75 6.55 8.73 -3.86
C ARG A 75 6.29 7.25 -4.18
N CYS A 76 5.04 6.91 -4.50
CA CYS A 76 4.68 5.55 -4.90
C CYS A 76 5.31 5.14 -6.22
N ARG A 77 5.50 6.08 -7.16
CA ARG A 77 6.20 5.83 -8.42
C ARG A 77 7.67 5.48 -8.20
N GLU A 78 8.35 6.15 -7.28
CA GLU A 78 9.73 5.81 -6.89
C GLU A 78 9.80 4.41 -6.29
N LEU A 79 8.91 4.10 -5.34
CA LEU A 79 8.86 2.81 -4.66
C LEU A 79 8.55 1.67 -5.62
N ALA A 80 7.59 1.86 -6.54
CA ALA A 80 7.26 0.88 -7.57
C ALA A 80 8.45 0.59 -8.49
N ARG A 81 9.21 1.62 -8.88
CA ARG A 81 10.44 1.44 -9.67
C ARG A 81 11.53 0.71 -8.90
N ALA A 82 11.64 0.96 -7.59
CA ALA A 82 12.57 0.22 -6.75
C ALA A 82 12.17 -1.26 -6.61
N TYR A 83 10.87 -1.57 -6.52
CA TYR A 83 10.37 -2.94 -6.37
C TYR A 83 10.37 -3.74 -7.68
N ILE A 84 9.88 -3.16 -8.78
CA ILE A 84 9.62 -3.85 -10.07
C ILE A 84 10.79 -3.68 -11.04
N GLY A 85 11.45 -2.52 -10.98
CA GLY A 85 12.55 -2.14 -11.85
C GLY A 85 12.42 -0.70 -12.38
N PRO A 86 13.54 -0.07 -12.75
CA PRO A 86 13.61 1.37 -13.07
C PRO A 86 12.77 1.77 -14.29
N SER A 87 12.44 0.83 -15.16
CA SER A 87 11.61 1.05 -16.35
C SER A 87 10.10 0.99 -16.07
N PHE A 88 9.67 0.80 -14.82
CA PHE A 88 8.25 0.73 -14.49
C PHE A 88 7.52 2.03 -14.88
N GLN A 89 6.40 1.84 -15.55
CA GLN A 89 5.42 2.84 -15.93
C GLN A 89 4.03 2.21 -15.82
N GLU A 90 3.05 3.00 -15.39
CA GLU A 90 1.64 2.59 -15.41
C GLU A 90 1.18 2.32 -16.85
N SER A 91 0.17 1.48 -16.99
CA SER A 91 -0.38 1.09 -18.28
C SER A 91 -1.87 0.87 -18.16
N ARG A 92 -2.55 0.55 -19.27
CA ARG A 92 -3.99 0.23 -19.23
C ARG A 92 -4.34 -0.97 -18.34
N THR A 93 -3.37 -1.79 -17.93
CA THR A 93 -3.61 -3.02 -17.15
C THR A 93 -2.91 -3.01 -15.78
N PHE A 94 -2.15 -1.97 -15.44
CA PHE A 94 -1.46 -1.81 -14.17
C PHE A 94 -1.43 -0.34 -13.76
N HIS A 95 -2.00 0.00 -12.62
CA HIS A 95 -2.06 1.38 -12.10
C HIS A 95 -1.47 1.46 -10.71
N LEU A 96 -0.88 2.61 -10.36
CA LEU A 96 -0.49 2.87 -8.98
C LEU A 96 -1.71 3.34 -8.19
N ASN A 97 -1.82 2.82 -6.96
CA ASN A 97 -2.83 3.25 -6.02
C ASN A 97 -2.24 3.30 -4.60
N SER A 98 -2.96 3.93 -3.69
CA SER A 98 -2.61 4.02 -2.28
C SER A 98 -3.87 4.06 -1.42
N LEU A 99 -3.74 3.63 -0.17
CA LEU A 99 -4.80 3.88 0.81
C LEU A 99 -4.74 5.34 1.26
N LEU A 100 -5.89 6.00 1.25
CA LEU A 100 -6.04 7.33 1.83
C LEU A 100 -5.88 7.23 3.36
N ILE A 101 -5.30 8.28 3.95
CA ILE A 101 -5.29 8.46 5.39
C ILE A 101 -6.49 9.33 5.76
N ASP A 102 -7.34 8.85 6.66
CA ASP A 102 -8.46 9.64 7.16
C ASP A 102 -7.94 10.89 7.90
N PRO A 103 -8.57 12.06 7.76
CA PRO A 103 -8.18 13.28 8.46
C PRO A 103 -7.98 13.14 9.97
N ALA A 104 -8.77 12.31 10.65
CA ALA A 104 -8.60 12.04 12.07
C ALA A 104 -7.34 11.21 12.35
N SER A 105 -7.06 10.19 11.52
CA SER A 105 -5.83 9.40 11.62
C SER A 105 -4.58 10.23 11.35
N TRP A 106 -4.63 11.14 10.37
CA TRP A 106 -3.54 12.09 10.11
C TRP A 106 -3.23 12.94 11.34
N ARG A 107 -4.26 13.57 11.92
CA ARG A 107 -4.13 14.38 13.14
C ARG A 107 -3.68 13.56 14.35
N ALA A 108 -3.94 12.25 14.36
CA ALA A 108 -3.45 11.33 15.37
C ALA A 108 -1.99 10.85 15.14
N GLY A 109 -1.34 11.27 14.05
CA GLY A 109 0.06 10.98 13.72
C GLY A 109 0.28 9.92 12.65
N SER A 110 -0.76 9.50 11.93
CA SER A 110 -0.62 8.52 10.84
C SER A 110 -0.20 9.23 9.55
N HIS A 111 1.03 9.01 9.09
CA HIS A 111 1.56 9.65 7.87
C HIS A 111 2.14 8.66 6.86
N THR A 112 2.05 7.37 7.13
CA THR A 112 2.53 6.34 6.20
C THR A 112 1.38 5.80 5.36
N VAL A 113 1.58 5.71 4.04
CA VAL A 113 0.64 5.03 3.13
C VAL A 113 1.26 3.78 2.54
N THR A 114 0.43 2.77 2.28
CA THR A 114 0.84 1.64 1.43
C THR A 114 0.66 2.03 -0.03
N CYS A 115 1.75 2.02 -0.79
CA CYS A 115 1.75 2.09 -2.24
C CYS A 115 1.53 0.70 -2.82
N MET A 116 0.56 0.56 -3.71
CA MET A 116 0.25 -0.70 -4.35
C MET A 116 0.12 -0.55 -5.86
N VAL A 117 0.39 -1.63 -6.58
CA VAL A 117 0.07 -1.75 -8.01
C VAL A 117 -1.16 -2.62 -8.13
N GLU A 118 -2.19 -2.08 -8.76
CA GLU A 118 -3.46 -2.76 -9.01
C GLU A 118 -3.54 -3.27 -10.46
N TYR A 119 -4.11 -4.46 -10.62
CA TYR A 119 -4.25 -5.14 -11.89
C TYR A 119 -5.62 -4.89 -12.51
N TYR A 120 -5.63 -4.52 -13.79
CA TYR A 120 -6.85 -4.29 -14.56
C TYR A 120 -6.86 -5.09 -15.86
N THR A 121 -8.06 -5.33 -16.39
CA THR A 121 -8.27 -5.82 -17.75
C THR A 121 -8.08 -4.67 -18.74
N ALA A 122 -7.89 -4.98 -20.03
CA ALA A 122 -7.84 -3.95 -21.07
C ALA A 122 -9.14 -3.14 -21.19
N SER A 123 -10.26 -3.65 -20.66
CA SER A 123 -11.56 -2.98 -20.55
C SER A 123 -11.73 -2.17 -19.25
N GLY A 124 -10.69 -2.04 -18.42
CA GLY A 124 -10.71 -1.23 -17.21
C GLY A 124 -11.42 -1.86 -16.00
N GLN A 125 -11.63 -3.18 -16.00
CA GLN A 125 -12.20 -3.89 -14.86
C GLN A 125 -11.09 -4.43 -13.95
N PRO A 126 -11.27 -4.47 -12.61
CA PRO A 126 -10.32 -5.12 -11.72
C PRO A 126 -10.04 -6.55 -12.18
N ARG A 127 -8.77 -6.89 -12.33
CA ARG A 127 -8.31 -8.20 -12.81
C ARG A 127 -7.75 -8.98 -11.65
N SER A 128 -8.27 -10.19 -11.45
CA SER A 128 -7.70 -11.11 -10.49
C SER A 128 -6.51 -11.86 -11.09
N VAL A 129 -5.44 -11.99 -10.31
CA VAL A 129 -4.22 -12.72 -10.65
C VAL A 129 -3.81 -13.66 -9.51
N SER A 130 -2.87 -14.56 -9.78
CA SER A 130 -2.25 -15.44 -8.78
C SER A 130 -0.75 -15.54 -9.05
N GLY A 131 0.06 -15.70 -8.00
CA GLY A 131 1.52 -15.57 -8.04
C GLY A 131 2.00 -14.12 -7.96
N ASP A 132 3.30 -13.92 -7.75
CA ASP A 132 3.90 -12.58 -7.75
C ASP A 132 4.14 -12.12 -9.20
N GLN A 133 3.16 -11.41 -9.75
CA GLN A 133 3.18 -10.99 -11.15
C GLN A 133 4.24 -9.93 -11.47
N LEU A 134 4.81 -9.27 -10.45
CA LEU A 134 5.67 -8.10 -10.64
C LEU A 134 7.10 -8.32 -10.15
N ARG A 135 7.32 -9.27 -9.25
CA ARG A 135 8.67 -9.69 -8.91
C ARG A 135 9.18 -10.59 -10.02
N ARG A 136 10.18 -10.12 -10.74
CA ARG A 136 10.97 -11.00 -11.62
C ARG A 136 11.53 -12.11 -10.73
N ASP A 137 11.27 -13.35 -11.09
CA ASP A 137 12.01 -14.47 -10.51
C ASP A 137 13.50 -14.25 -10.84
N PRO A 138 14.40 -14.18 -9.84
CA PRO A 138 15.81 -13.93 -10.09
C PRO A 138 16.55 -15.11 -10.77
N GLY A 139 15.87 -16.04 -11.44
CA GLY A 139 16.49 -17.32 -11.83
C GLY A 139 15.86 -18.15 -12.95
N ILE A 140 15.12 -17.58 -13.91
CA ILE A 140 14.80 -18.30 -15.15
C ILE A 140 15.48 -17.58 -16.32
N PRO A 141 16.59 -18.10 -16.88
CA PRO A 141 17.15 -17.58 -18.12
C PRO A 141 16.17 -17.82 -19.29
N ALA A 142 16.18 -16.88 -20.23
CA ALA A 142 15.45 -16.97 -21.50
C ALA A 142 15.85 -18.19 -22.33
#